data_AF-A0A379CDQ1-F1
#
_entry.id   AF-A0A379CDQ1-F1
#
_cell.length_a   1.000
_cell.length_b   1.000
_cell.length_c   1.000
_cell.angle_alpha   90.00
_cell.angle_beta   90.00
_cell.angle_gamma   90.00
#
_symmetry.space_group_name_H-M   'P 1'
#
loop_
_entity.id
_entity.type
_entity.pdbx_description
1 polymer ?
#
loop_
_entity_poly.entity_id
_entity_poly.type
_entity_poly.pdbx_seq_one_letter_code
_entity_poly.pdbx_strand_id
1 'polypeptide(L)' 'MYEYGICPQADRDIFDKQCLAIERNIKDLQKNNLEEVDVDGHLIQKYTLQGKSVEVHLNKYLNEVYIKSDIELTQFFE' A
#
# COMPACT_ATOMS: atom_id res chain seq x y z
N MET A 1 -6.59 12.70 3.59
CA MET A 1 -5.84 11.62 2.93
C MET A 1 -4.48 11.57 3.58
N TYR A 2 -4.13 10.42 4.14
CA TYR A 2 -2.88 10.16 4.83
C TYR A 2 -1.88 9.54 3.85
N GLU A 3 -0.62 9.90 4.03
CA GLU A 3 0.49 9.33 3.26
C GLU A 3 1.58 8.87 4.23
N TYR A 4 2.04 7.64 4.03
CA TYR A 4 3.05 7.01 4.87
C TYR A 4 4.24 6.61 3.99
N GLY A 5 5.37 7.27 4.17
CA GLY A 5 6.63 6.85 3.55
C GLY A 5 7.17 5.60 4.24
N ILE A 6 7.35 4.52 3.49
CA ILE A 6 7.79 3.22 4.03
C ILE A 6 9.26 2.97 3.73
N CYS A 7 9.66 3.12 2.47
CA CYS A 7 11.02 2.83 2.03
C CYS A 7 11.44 3.85 0.98
N PRO A 8 12.59 4.52 1.14
CA PRO A 8 13.13 5.45 0.15
C PRO A 8 13.82 4.73 -1.03
N GLN A 9 13.43 3.48 -1.29
CA GLN A 9 13.88 2.66 -2.43
C GLN A 9 12.69 1.86 -2.95
N ALA A 10 12.57 1.73 -4.28
CA ALA A 10 11.54 0.91 -4.91
C ALA A 10 11.89 -0.57 -4.74
N ASP A 11 11.45 -1.13 -3.62
CA ASP A 11 11.76 -2.48 -3.20
C ASP A 11 10.49 -3.35 -3.19
N ARG A 12 10.51 -4.40 -4.02
CA ARG A 12 9.37 -5.32 -4.17
C ARG A 12 9.13 -6.14 -2.91
N ASP A 13 10.19 -6.58 -2.23
CA ASP A 13 10.08 -7.33 -0.98
C ASP A 13 9.47 -6.47 0.12
N ILE A 14 9.83 -5.18 0.18
CA ILE A 14 9.21 -4.24 1.13
C ILE A 14 7.75 -4.00 0.79
N PHE A 15 7.42 -3.79 -0.49
CA PHE A 15 6.03 -3.65 -0.94
C PHE A 15 5.17 -4.86 -0.54
N ASP A 16 5.64 -6.08 -0.82
CA ASP A 16 4.90 -7.30 -0.50
C ASP A 16 4.77 -7.49 1.03
N LYS A 17 5.80 -7.13 1.81
CA LYS A 17 5.72 -7.12 3.28
C LYS A 17 4.70 -6.13 3.81
N GLN A 18 4.59 -4.94 3.21
CA GLN A 18 3.58 -3.96 3.62
C GLN A 18 2.16 -4.43 3.30
N CYS A 19 1.95 -5.02 2.12
CA CYS A 19 0.67 -5.63 1.76
C CYS A 19 0.27 -6.69 2.80
N LEU A 20 1.20 -7.59 3.16
CA LEU A 20 0.98 -8.61 4.19
C LEU A 20 0.71 -8.01 5.58
N ALA A 21 1.41 -6.95 5.96
CA ALA A 21 1.21 -6.29 7.25
C ALA A 21 -0.19 -5.68 7.35
N ILE A 22 -0.64 -5.00 6.30
CA ILE A 22 -1.99 -4.45 6.19
C ILE A 22 -3.05 -5.55 6.24
N GLU A 23 -2.89 -6.61 5.43
CA GLU A 23 -3.83 -7.74 5.39
C GLU A 23 -3.93 -8.49 6.73
N ARG A 24 -2.86 -8.51 7.52
CA ARG A 24 -2.84 -9.17 8.83
C ARG A 24 -3.44 -8.35 9.96
N ASN A 25 -3.20 -7.04 9.97
CA ASN A 25 -3.57 -6.18 11.09
C ASN A 25 -4.97 -5.55 10.92
N ILE A 26 -5.40 -5.29 9.69
CA ILE A 26 -6.69 -4.65 9.42
C ILE A 26 -7.75 -5.72 9.13
N LYS A 27 -8.63 -5.96 10.11
CA LYS A 27 -9.80 -6.83 9.93
C LYS A 27 -10.79 -6.22 8.93
N ASP A 28 -11.53 -7.07 8.22
CA ASP A 28 -12.56 -6.69 7.24
C ASP A 28 -12.04 -5.86 6.04
N LEU A 29 -10.73 -5.85 5.83
CA LEU A 29 -10.12 -5.23 4.67
C LEU A 29 -10.41 -6.05 3.41
N GLN A 30 -11.00 -5.41 2.40
CA GLN A 30 -11.24 -6.02 1.11
C GLN A 30 -10.03 -5.79 0.21
N LYS A 31 -9.37 -6.88 -0.21
CA LYS A 31 -8.30 -6.83 -1.20
C LYS A 31 -8.90 -6.66 -2.60
N ASN A 32 -8.52 -5.57 -3.25
CA ASN A 32 -8.88 -5.31 -4.64
C ASN A 32 -7.76 -5.80 -5.57
N ASN A 33 -7.90 -5.51 -6.86
CA ASN A 33 -6.91 -5.91 -7.86
C ASN A 33 -5.55 -5.25 -7.58
N LEU A 34 -4.49 -6.03 -7.79
CA LEU A 34 -3.14 -5.50 -7.98
C LEU A 34 -3.09 -4.87 -9.37
N GLU A 35 -2.70 -3.61 -9.45
CA GLU A 35 -2.53 -2.90 -10.70
C GLU A 35 -1.06 -2.67 -10.97
N GLU A 36 -0.63 -3.00 -12.19
CA GLU A 36 0.65 -2.59 -12.73
C GLU A 36 0.39 -1.36 -13.59
N VAL A 37 0.86 -0.20 -13.13
CA VAL A 37 0.53 1.09 -13.74
C VAL A 37 1.37 1.35 -14.98
N ASP A 38 2.61 0.85 -14.98
CA ASP A 38 3.60 1.08 -16.03
C ASP A 38 4.37 -0.20 -16.35
N VAL A 39 4.80 -0.31 -17.62
CA VAL A 39 5.68 -1.39 -18.11
C VAL A 39 7.01 -1.50 -17.36
N ASP A 40 7.40 -0.43 -16.65
CA ASP A 40 8.61 -0.41 -15.83
C ASP A 40 8.43 -1.11 -14.48
N GLY A 41 7.22 -1.57 -14.14
CA GLY A 41 6.93 -2.32 -12.93
C GLY A 41 6.57 -1.44 -11.72
N HIS A 42 5.91 -0.30 -11.96
CA HIS A 42 5.19 0.44 -10.92
C HIS A 42 3.96 -0.38 -10.52
N LEU A 43 3.81 -0.65 -9.22
CA LEU A 43 2.76 -1.53 -8.71
C LEU A 43 1.93 -0.83 -7.66
N ILE A 44 0.61 -0.97 -7.76
CA ILE A 44 -0.33 -0.47 -6.76
C ILE A 44 -1.20 -1.63 -6.30
N GLN A 45 -1.10 -1.98 -5.03
CA GLN A 45 -2.05 -2.88 -4.40
C GLN A 45 -3.14 -2.05 -3.73
N LYS A 46 -4.36 -2.17 -4.25
CA LYS A 46 -5.53 -1.47 -3.72
C LYS A 46 -6.29 -2.33 -2.72
N TYR A 47 -6.85 -1.67 -1.72
CA TYR A 47 -7.75 -2.23 -0.74
C TYR A 47 -8.88 -1.26 -0.42
N THR A 48 -9.99 -1.81 0.09
CA THR A 48 -11.13 -1.04 0.57
C THR A 48 -11.46 -1.45 2.00
N LEU A 49 -11.57 -0.47 2.90
CA LEU A 49 -12.08 -0.68 4.26
C LEU A 49 -13.29 0.22 4.47
N GLN A 50 -14.47 -0.35 4.70
CA GLN A 50 -15.70 0.43 4.96
C GLN A 50 -15.98 1.52 3.89
N GLY A 51 -15.69 1.23 2.62
CA GLY A 51 -15.82 2.18 1.51
C GLY A 51 -14.72 3.26 1.43
N LYS A 52 -13.68 3.16 2.24
CA LYS A 52 -12.49 4.02 2.22
C LYS A 52 -11.32 3.31 1.53
N SER A 53 -10.52 4.06 0.77
CA SER A 53 -9.40 3.50 0.02
C SER A 53 -8.14 3.36 0.88
N VAL A 54 -7.40 2.28 0.66
CA VAL A 54 -6.04 2.07 1.15
C VAL A 54 -5.23 1.50 0.00
N GLU A 55 -4.09 2.12 -0.31
CA GLU A 55 -3.28 1.78 -1.47
C GLU A 55 -1.81 1.70 -1.07
N VAL A 56 -1.17 0.56 -1.34
CA VAL A 56 0.28 0.42 -1.24
C VAL A 56 0.85 0.67 -2.62
N HIS A 57 1.85 1.54 -2.72
CA HIS A 57 2.49 1.93 -3.97
C HIS A 57 3.95 1.52 -3.95
N LEU A 58 4.39 0.79 -4.96
CA LEU A 58 5.80 0.66 -5.34
C LEU A 58 6.02 1.55 -6.55
N ASN A 59 6.67 2.68 -6.32
CA ASN A 59 6.91 3.67 -7.35
C ASN A 59 8.36 3.62 -7.81
N LYS A 60 8.61 3.06 -9.00
CA LYS A 60 9.96 3.00 -9.57
C LYS A 60 10.49 4.34 -10.08
N TYR A 61 9.61 5.26 -10.47
CA TYR A 61 10.01 6.58 -10.94
C TYR A 61 10.54 7.45 -9.78
N LEU A 62 9.81 7.44 -8.65
CA LEU A 62 10.23 8.13 -7.42
C LEU A 62 11.22 7.30 -6.59
N ASN A 63 11.44 6.05 -6.98
CA ASN A 63 12.27 5.06 -6.29
C ASN A 63 11.90 4.91 -4.81
N GLU A 64 10.62 4.63 -4.52
CA GLU A 64 10.14 4.50 -3.15
C GLU A 64 8.95 3.54 -3.02
N VAL A 65 8.68 3.13 -1.78
CA VAL A 65 7.46 2.46 -1.37
C VAL A 65 6.74 3.36 -0.37
N TYR A 66 5.47 3.63 -0.64
CA TYR A 66 4.62 4.44 0.25
C TYR A 66 3.20 3.90 0.28
N ILE A 67 2.42 4.36 1.26
CA ILE A 67 1.01 4.01 1.40
C ILE A 67 0.18 5.28 1.35
N LYS A 68 -0.90 5.25 0.56
CA LYS A 68 -1.93 6.28 0.53
C LYS A 68 -3.21 5.73 1.13
N SER A 69 -3.85 6.49 2.02
CA SER A 69 -5.09 6.03 2.64
C SER A 69 -6.05 7.16 2.96
N ASP A 70 -7.35 6.87 2.83
CA ASP A 70 -8.42 7.75 3.29
C ASP A 70 -8.62 7.72 4.82
N ILE A 71 -8.03 6.74 5.51
CA ILE A 71 -8.13 6.56 6.95
C ILE A 71 -6.74 6.56 7.60
N GLU A 72 -6.71 6.88 8.89
CA GLU A 72 -5.47 6.82 9.66
C GLU A 72 -5.10 5.36 9.90
N LEU A 73 -4.03 4.85 9.29
CA LEU A 73 -3.69 3.43 9.39
C LEU A 73 -2.98 3.08 10.69
N THR A 74 -2.27 4.03 11.30
CA THR A 74 -1.52 3.81 12.55
C THR A 74 -2.39 3.29 13.69
N GLN A 75 -3.71 3.56 13.68
CA GLN A 75 -4.65 3.00 14.66
C GLN A 75 -4.77 1.47 14.63
N PHE A 76 -4.30 0.82 13.56
CA PHE A 76 -4.33 -0.65 13.41
C PHE A 76 -2.98 -1.32 13.69
N PHE A 77 -1.92 -0.54 13.94
CA PHE A 77 -0.57 -1.04 14.16
C PHE A 77 -0.09 -0.52 15.52
N GLU A 78 -0.22 -1.35 16.55
CA GLU A 78 0.33 -1.13 17.90
C GLU A 78 1.77 -1.65 18.02
#